data_AF-A0A2S7JYF6-F1
#
_entry.id   AF-A0A2S7JYF6-F1
#
_cell.length_a   1.000
_cell.length_b   1.000
_cell.length_c   1.000
_cell.angle_alpha   90.00
_cell.angle_beta   90.00
_cell.angle_gamma   90.00
#
_symmetry.space_group_name_H-M   'P 1'
#
loop_
_entity.id
_entity.type
_entity.pdbx_description
1 polymer ?
#
loop_
_entity_poly.entity_id
_entity_poly.type
_entity_poly.pdbx_seq_one_letter_code
_entity_poly.pdbx_strand_id
1 'polypeptide(L)' 'MVASPVLGETIKPKTPEQQRIDNLKATKDRAADALSAERQRQQVLKAQKSLTAARQIKPNVP' A
#
# COMPACT_ATOMS: atom_id res chain seq x y z
N MET A 1 9.55 -48.98 -0.11
CA MET A 1 8.28 -48.50 0.48
C MET A 1 7.90 -47.23 -0.24
N VAL A 2 6.91 -47.30 -1.13
CA VAL A 2 6.41 -46.14 -1.88
C VAL A 2 5.44 -45.40 -0.96
N ALA A 3 5.79 -44.17 -0.57
CA ALA A 3 4.86 -43.30 0.14
C ALA A 3 3.83 -42.78 -0.87
N SER A 4 2.58 -43.21 -0.71
CA SER A 4 1.41 -42.87 -1.50
C SER A 4 1.16 -41.36 -1.59
N PRO A 5 0.54 -40.88 -2.69
CA PRO A 5 0.28 -39.45 -2.89
C PRO A 5 -0.75 -38.92 -1.88
N VAL A 6 -0.49 -37.73 -1.33
CA VAL A 6 -1.44 -36.98 -0.48
C VAL A 6 -2.55 -36.40 -1.37
N LEU A 7 -3.41 -37.28 -1.88
CA LEU A 7 -4.69 -36.92 -2.49
C LEU A 7 -5.72 -36.83 -1.38
N GLY A 8 -6.03 -35.64 -0.88
CA GLY A 8 -7.26 -35.47 -0.10
C GLY A 8 -7.30 -34.48 1.05
N GLU A 9 -6.39 -33.50 1.15
CA GLU A 9 -6.78 -32.28 1.87
C GLU A 9 -7.77 -31.51 0.99
N THR A 10 -9.04 -31.86 1.11
CA THR A 10 -10.14 -31.14 0.47
C THR A 10 -10.08 -29.68 0.88
N ILE A 11 -9.56 -28.81 0.02
CA ILE A 11 -9.68 -27.36 0.19
C ILE A 11 -11.17 -27.05 0.08
N LYS A 12 -11.84 -26.91 1.22
CA LYS A 12 -13.24 -26.51 1.23
C LYS A 12 -13.34 -25.11 0.60
N PRO A 13 -14.17 -24.93 -0.45
CA PRO A 13 -14.36 -23.61 -1.02
C PRO A 13 -14.93 -22.68 0.05
N LYS A 14 -14.42 -21.46 0.10
CA LYS A 14 -14.95 -20.42 0.99
C LYS A 14 -16.43 -20.20 0.70
N THR A 15 -17.23 -20.02 1.75
CA THR A 15 -18.62 -19.61 1.58
C THR A 15 -18.69 -18.23 0.94
N PRO A 16 -19.81 -17.87 0.27
CA PRO A 16 -19.97 -16.53 -0.28
C PRO A 16 -19.75 -15.42 0.75
N GLU A 17 -20.20 -15.59 2.00
CA GLU A 17 -19.97 -14.61 3.07
C GLU A 17 -18.50 -14.48 3.45
N GLN A 18 -17.75 -15.59 3.52
CA GLN A 18 -16.31 -15.56 3.77
C GLN A 18 -15.57 -14.82 2.64
N GLN A 19 -15.95 -15.06 1.39
CA GLN A 19 -15.38 -14.34 0.24
C GLN A 19 -15.70 -12.85 0.30
N ARG A 20 -16.92 -12.46 0.68
CA ARG A 20 -17.28 -11.04 0.87
C ARG A 20 -16.42 -10.38 1.94
N ILE A 21 -16.26 -11.02 3.10
CA ILE A 21 -15.43 -10.49 4.20
C ILE A 21 -13.98 -10.32 3.74
N ASP A 22 -13.42 -11.29 3.03
CA ASP A 22 -12.05 -11.21 2.53
C ASP A 22 -11.89 -10.09 1.49
N ASN A 23 -12.85 -9.92 0.61
CA ASN A 23 -12.86 -8.82 -0.36
C ASN A 23 -12.94 -7.45 0.34
N LEU A 24 -13.73 -7.33 1.41
CA LEU A 24 -13.81 -6.10 2.20
C LEU A 24 -12.49 -5.79 2.90
N LYS A 25 -11.84 -6.80 3.49
CA LYS A 25 -10.51 -6.65 4.10
C LYS A 25 -9.48 -6.19 3.07
N ALA A 26 -9.38 -6.89 1.93
CA ALA A 26 -8.46 -6.53 0.86
C ALA A 26 -8.73 -5.13 0.27
N THR A 27 -10.00 -4.69 0.26
CA THR A 27 -10.36 -3.34 -0.17
C THR A 27 -9.95 -2.28 0.84
N LYS A 28 -10.15 -2.55 2.14
CA LYS A 28 -9.68 -1.69 3.23
C LYS A 28 -8.16 -1.50 3.16
N ASP A 29 -7.42 -2.58 3.01
CA ASP A 29 -5.95 -2.54 3.03
C ASP A 29 -5.42 -1.74 1.82
N ARG A 30 -5.95 -2.00 0.62
CA ARG A 30 -5.63 -1.20 -0.58
C ARG A 30 -5.95 0.29 -0.42
N ALA A 31 -7.07 0.63 0.23
CA ALA A 31 -7.42 2.02 0.48
C ALA A 31 -6.45 2.69 1.48
N ALA A 32 -6.02 1.97 2.51
CA ALA A 32 -5.04 2.46 3.49
C ALA A 32 -3.67 2.70 2.84
N ASP A 33 -3.22 1.79 1.98
CA ASP A 33 -1.98 1.91 1.23
C ASP A 33 -2.01 3.11 0.28
N ALA A 34 -3.10 3.27 -0.49
CA ALA A 34 -3.28 4.39 -1.40
C ALA A 34 -3.27 5.75 -0.68
N LEU A 35 -3.93 5.84 0.48
CA LEU A 35 -3.91 7.05 1.29
C LEU A 35 -2.50 7.37 1.81
N SER A 36 -1.76 6.36 2.22
CA SER A 36 -0.39 6.51 2.71
C SER A 36 0.55 6.99 1.60
N ALA A 37 0.44 6.39 0.41
CA ALA A 37 1.19 6.81 -0.77
C ALA A 37 0.89 8.27 -1.16
N GLU A 38 -0.38 8.69 -1.14
CA GLU A 38 -0.73 10.07 -1.46
C GLU A 38 -0.21 11.06 -0.40
N ARG A 39 -0.28 10.71 0.89
CA ARG A 39 0.33 11.52 1.95
C ARG A 39 1.84 11.68 1.76
N GLN A 40 2.54 10.62 1.35
CA GLN A 40 3.98 10.69 1.05
C GLN A 40 4.24 11.57 -0.17
N ARG A 41 3.47 11.42 -1.25
CA ARG A 41 3.56 12.27 -2.44
C ARG A 41 3.42 13.75 -2.08
N GLN A 42 2.43 14.09 -1.26
CA GLN A 42 2.20 15.47 -0.82
C GLN A 42 3.35 16.01 0.03
N GLN A 43 3.92 15.20 0.93
CA GLN A 43 5.08 15.60 1.72
C GLN A 43 6.29 15.90 0.84
N VAL A 44 6.58 15.04 -0.14
CA VAL A 44 7.68 15.24 -1.09
C VAL A 44 7.46 16.51 -1.91
N LEU A 45 6.25 16.73 -2.44
CA LEU A 45 5.94 17.95 -3.19
C LEU A 45 6.11 19.22 -2.34
N LYS A 46 5.69 19.19 -1.07
CA LYS A 46 5.91 20.31 -0.15
C LYS A 46 7.40 20.56 0.08
N ALA A 47 8.18 19.53 0.35
CA ALA A 47 9.63 19.64 0.54
C ALA A 47 10.33 20.20 -0.70
N GLN A 48 9.97 19.73 -1.90
CA GLN A 48 10.51 20.23 -3.16
C GLN A 48 10.19 21.72 -3.37
N LYS A 49 8.96 22.15 -3.05
CA LYS A 49 8.58 23.57 -3.11
C LYS A 49 9.42 24.41 -2.16
N SER A 50 9.59 23.96 -0.91
CA SER A 50 10.43 24.65 0.08
C SER A 50 11.89 24.77 -0.36
N LEU A 51 12.47 23.69 -0.89
CA LEU A 51 13.83 23.71 -1.42
C LEU A 51 13.99 24.67 -2.60
N THR A 52 13.00 24.69 -3.51
CA THR A 52 13.01 25.61 -4.65
C THR A 52 12.94 27.06 -4.19
N ALA A 53 12.05 27.36 -3.24
CA ALA A 53 11.95 28.70 -2.65
C ALA A 53 13.26 29.12 -1.98
N ALA A 54 13.87 28.25 -1.17
CA ALA A 54 15.14 28.52 -0.49
C ALA A 54 16.28 28.82 -1.48
N ARG A 55 16.33 28.13 -2.63
CA ARG A 55 17.34 28.37 -3.68
C ARG A 55 17.15 29.71 -4.41
N GLN A 56 15.93 30.24 -4.44
CA GLN A 56 15.64 31.52 -5.09
C GLN A 56 16.01 32.73 -4.22
N ILE A 57 16.19 32.53 -2.91
CA ILE A 57 16.70 33.56 -2.01
C ILE A 57 18.20 33.73 -2.30
N LYS A 58 18.56 34.70 -3.14
CA LYS A 58 19.97 35.09 -3.30
C LYS A 58 20.48 35.56 -1.93
N PRO A 59 21.65 35.09 -1.45
CA PRO A 59 22.24 35.64 -0.24
C PRO A 59 22.56 37.12 -0.52
N ASN A 60 21.96 38.01 0.26
CA ASN A 60 22.37 39.42 0.30
C ASN A 60 23.65 39.48 1.13
N VAL A 61 24.79 39.31 0.46
CA VAL A 61 26.12 39.52 1.06
C VAL A 61 26.41 41.02 0.92
N PRO A 62 26.55 41.78 2.02
CA PRO A 62 27.01 43.17 1.96
C PRO A 62 28.47 43.27 1.53
#